data_AF-A0A450VU08-F1
#
_entry.id   AF-A0A450VU08-F1
#
_cell.length_a   1.000
_cell.length_b   1.000
_cell.length_c   1.000
_cell.angle_alpha   90.00
_cell.angle_beta   90.00
_cell.angle_gamma   90.00
#
_symmetry.space_group_name_H-M   'P 1'
#
loop_
_entity.id
_entity.type
_entity.pdbx_description
1 polymer ?
#
loop_
_entity_poly.entity_id
_entity_poly.type
_entity_poly.pdbx_seq_one_letter_code
_entity_poly.pdbx_strand_id
1 'polypeptide(L)'
;MSKSSTWLLEYKRDVYSQAGEDGIIEKIIEVIPRSDKWCVEFGAWDGLFLSNTRHLIEAKGFSSILIEADKEKFNDLQRNYSQYDNVFTINEVVGFGEDDNLDRILDTTPVPSELDLLSIDIDGNDYHVWKAVSKYRPKVVIIEFNPTIPTHIRFVQPADPSITQGASLLSLVELGKEKGYELVSALHCNALFVREEYYPLFQIESNAPEVLRTDLGAITYFFSGYDGRIFLSGNSRMPWHDGIILKESKMQYLPRFLRKYPENYTLAQKIAFRIYKRLHAKPSGK
;
A
#
# COMPACT_ATOMS: atom_id res chain seq x y z
N MET A 1 -21.70 -7.50 -20.95
CA MET A 1 -22.04 -8.01 -19.61
C MET A 1 -20.94 -7.51 -18.70
N SER A 2 -21.27 -6.91 -17.54
CA SER A 2 -20.26 -6.55 -16.55
C SER A 2 -19.56 -7.82 -16.06
N LYS A 3 -18.24 -7.74 -15.85
CA LYS A 3 -17.47 -8.79 -15.18
C LYS A 3 -17.62 -8.61 -13.67
N SER A 4 -17.42 -9.69 -12.91
CA SER A 4 -17.25 -9.59 -11.45
C SER A 4 -16.22 -8.51 -11.13
N SER A 5 -16.44 -7.66 -10.12
CA SER A 5 -15.51 -6.59 -9.80
C SER A 5 -14.07 -7.07 -9.58
N THR A 6 -13.91 -8.30 -9.08
CA THR A 6 -12.61 -8.89 -8.77
C THR A 6 -12.10 -9.86 -9.84
N TRP A 7 -12.63 -9.84 -11.07
CA TRP A 7 -12.26 -10.82 -12.12
C TRP A 7 -10.76 -10.87 -12.43
N LEU A 8 -10.05 -9.76 -12.24
CA LEU A 8 -8.59 -9.72 -12.41
C LEU A 8 -7.85 -10.67 -11.46
N LEU A 9 -8.42 -10.98 -10.28
CA LEU A 9 -7.83 -11.92 -9.32
C LEU A 9 -7.76 -13.37 -9.85
N GLU A 10 -8.51 -13.71 -10.91
CA GLU A 10 -8.40 -15.01 -11.59
C GLU A 10 -7.06 -15.18 -12.32
N TYR A 11 -6.34 -14.09 -12.56
CA TYR A 11 -5.06 -14.06 -13.28
C TYR A 11 -3.86 -13.99 -12.33
N LYS A 12 -4.06 -14.10 -11.01
CA LYS A 12 -2.96 -14.11 -10.04
C LYS A 12 -1.95 -15.20 -10.39
N ARG A 13 -0.70 -14.79 -10.54
CA ARG A 13 0.45 -15.66 -10.78
C ARG A 13 1.71 -14.94 -10.34
N ASP A 14 2.62 -15.69 -9.73
CA ASP A 14 3.94 -15.21 -9.31
C ASP A 14 5.02 -15.86 -10.18
N VAL A 15 5.83 -15.03 -10.81
CA VAL A 15 7.11 -15.43 -11.43
C VAL A 15 8.26 -14.84 -10.61
N TYR A 16 8.13 -13.56 -10.25
CA TYR A 16 9.09 -12.82 -9.42
C TYR A 16 8.41 -12.05 -8.27
N SER A 17 7.16 -11.63 -8.45
CA SER A 17 6.34 -10.93 -7.45
C SER A 17 5.91 -11.82 -6.27
N GLN A 18 5.25 -11.23 -5.26
CA GLN A 18 4.99 -11.87 -3.96
C GLN A 18 3.55 -12.35 -3.74
N ALA A 19 2.57 -11.75 -4.41
CA ALA A 19 1.17 -11.91 -4.07
C ALA A 19 0.23 -11.90 -5.29
N GLY A 20 0.73 -12.28 -6.47
CA GLY A 20 0.01 -12.49 -7.72
C GLY A 20 0.14 -11.35 -8.72
N GLU A 21 1.00 -10.36 -8.47
CA GLU A 21 1.13 -9.13 -9.24
C GLU A 21 1.49 -9.42 -10.71
N ASP A 22 2.45 -10.32 -10.98
CA ASP A 22 2.94 -10.55 -12.35
C ASP A 22 1.80 -10.87 -13.33
N GLY A 23 0.91 -11.78 -12.95
CA GLY A 23 -0.21 -12.19 -13.81
C GLY A 23 -1.32 -11.13 -13.93
N ILE A 24 -1.58 -10.37 -12.86
CA ILE A 24 -2.55 -9.27 -12.90
C ILE A 24 -2.03 -8.11 -13.75
N ILE A 25 -0.77 -7.72 -13.57
CA ILE A 25 -0.10 -6.69 -14.35
C ILE A 25 -0.13 -7.06 -15.83
N GLU A 26 0.29 -8.29 -16.18
CA GLU A 26 0.22 -8.80 -17.54
C GLU A 26 -1.21 -8.65 -18.11
N LYS A 27 -2.22 -9.03 -17.31
CA LYS A 27 -3.61 -8.95 -17.77
C LYS A 27 -4.11 -7.53 -17.95
N ILE A 28 -3.72 -6.60 -17.10
CA ILE A 28 -4.07 -5.18 -17.21
C ILE A 28 -3.45 -4.59 -18.48
N ILE A 29 -2.17 -4.87 -18.75
CA ILE A 29 -1.48 -4.41 -19.95
C ILE A 29 -2.12 -4.97 -21.23
N GLU A 30 -2.60 -6.23 -21.23
CA GLU A 30 -3.36 -6.80 -22.35
C GLU A 30 -4.68 -6.07 -22.65
N VAL A 31 -5.33 -5.51 -21.62
CA VAL A 31 -6.62 -4.80 -21.76
C VAL A 31 -6.42 -3.39 -22.31
N ILE A 32 -5.32 -2.73 -21.96
CA ILE A 32 -5.05 -1.34 -22.36
C ILE A 32 -4.60 -1.29 -23.84
N PRO A 33 -5.18 -0.41 -24.67
CA PRO A 33 -4.81 -0.30 -26.07
C PRO A 33 -3.41 0.31 -26.21
N ARG A 34 -2.51 -0.45 -26.85
CA ARG A 34 -1.11 -0.10 -27.15
C ARG A 34 -0.21 -0.04 -25.91
N SER A 35 0.84 -0.84 -25.95
CA SER A 35 1.95 -0.80 -25.01
C SER A 35 3.19 -0.25 -25.70
N ASP A 36 3.85 0.71 -25.04
CA ASP A 36 5.13 1.27 -25.48
C ASP A 36 6.31 0.44 -24.96
N LYS A 37 6.00 -0.60 -24.17
CA LYS A 37 6.89 -1.52 -23.47
C LYS A 37 7.87 -0.81 -22.56
N TRP A 38 7.35 0.11 -21.75
CA TRP A 38 8.13 0.84 -20.75
C TRP A 38 7.55 0.65 -19.35
N CYS A 39 8.41 0.31 -18.40
CA CYS A 39 8.06 0.30 -16.98
C CYS A 39 9.11 1.07 -16.15
N VAL A 40 8.68 1.57 -15.01
CA VAL A 40 9.57 2.15 -13.99
C VAL A 40 9.25 1.49 -12.67
N GLU A 41 10.27 1.11 -11.91
CA GLU A 41 10.14 0.58 -10.56
C GLU A 41 11.19 1.26 -9.66
N PHE A 42 10.74 1.76 -8.51
CA PHE A 42 11.63 2.30 -7.49
C PHE A 42 11.34 1.67 -6.13
N GLY A 43 12.40 1.45 -5.35
CA GLY A 43 12.44 0.36 -4.37
C GLY A 43 12.76 -0.98 -5.03
N ALA A 44 13.59 -0.96 -6.09
CA ALA A 44 13.81 -2.11 -6.94
C ALA A 44 14.65 -3.23 -6.28
N TRP A 45 15.27 -2.98 -5.13
CA TRP A 45 16.14 -3.94 -4.43
C TRP A 45 17.26 -4.45 -5.35
N ASP A 46 17.31 -5.76 -5.63
CA ASP A 46 18.23 -6.40 -6.57
C ASP A 46 17.62 -6.58 -7.97
N GLY A 47 16.40 -6.07 -8.16
CA GLY A 47 15.57 -6.16 -9.36
C GLY A 47 15.04 -7.55 -9.67
N LEU A 48 15.20 -8.52 -8.77
CA LEU A 48 14.70 -9.89 -8.93
C LEU A 48 13.75 -10.26 -7.80
N PHE A 49 14.15 -10.01 -6.56
CA PHE A 49 13.41 -10.37 -5.37
C PHE A 49 12.16 -9.50 -5.25
N LEU A 50 10.99 -10.14 -5.36
CA LEU A 50 9.67 -9.51 -5.23
C LEU A 50 9.38 -8.40 -6.26
N SER A 51 10.14 -8.34 -7.35
CA SER A 51 9.98 -7.30 -8.37
C SER A 51 8.64 -7.42 -9.10
N ASN A 52 7.95 -6.28 -9.23
CA ASN A 52 6.70 -6.17 -9.98
C ASN A 52 6.94 -6.02 -11.50
N THR A 53 8.17 -5.74 -11.93
CA THR A 53 8.48 -5.46 -13.35
C THR A 53 9.39 -6.48 -14.01
N ARG A 54 10.11 -7.31 -13.26
CA ARG A 54 11.07 -8.29 -13.79
C ARG A 54 10.46 -9.20 -14.86
N HIS A 55 9.25 -9.70 -14.63
CA HIS A 55 8.59 -10.56 -15.62
C HIS A 55 8.30 -9.84 -16.94
N LEU A 56 7.91 -8.56 -16.90
CA LEU A 56 7.69 -7.75 -18.12
C LEU A 56 8.99 -7.53 -18.89
N ILE A 57 10.08 -7.26 -18.18
CA ILE A 57 11.39 -7.04 -18.79
C ILE A 57 11.86 -8.32 -19.49
N GLU A 58 11.91 -9.43 -18.76
CA GLU A 58 12.46 -10.69 -19.27
C GLU A 58 11.57 -11.37 -20.30
N ALA A 59 10.26 -11.48 -20.05
CA ALA A 59 9.37 -12.27 -20.90
C ALA A 59 8.67 -11.46 -21.98
N LYS A 60 8.52 -10.14 -21.80
CA LYS A 60 7.77 -9.26 -22.72
C LYS A 60 8.64 -8.23 -23.43
N GLY A 61 9.91 -8.13 -23.06
CA GLY A 61 10.90 -7.24 -23.67
C GLY A 61 10.63 -5.78 -23.34
N PHE A 62 10.19 -5.48 -22.11
CA PHE A 62 10.04 -4.12 -21.64
C PHE A 62 11.40 -3.46 -21.42
N SER A 63 11.51 -2.21 -21.82
CA SER A 63 12.57 -1.31 -21.37
C SER A 63 12.20 -0.77 -20.00
N SER A 64 13.19 -0.50 -19.14
CA SER A 64 12.91 -0.16 -17.75
C SER A 64 13.88 0.84 -17.15
N ILE A 65 13.38 1.69 -16.25
CA ILE A 65 14.20 2.39 -15.26
C ILE A 65 13.98 1.71 -13.90
N LEU A 66 15.05 1.19 -13.31
CA LEU A 66 15.05 0.57 -11.99
C LEU A 66 15.85 1.43 -11.03
N ILE A 67 15.22 1.91 -9.96
CA ILE A 67 15.81 2.85 -9.00
C ILE A 67 15.91 2.16 -7.63
N GLU A 68 17.11 2.15 -7.06
CA GLU A 68 17.37 1.60 -5.73
C GLU A 68 18.27 2.53 -4.92
N ALA A 69 17.87 2.86 -3.69
CA ALA A 69 18.59 3.78 -2.84
C ALA A 69 19.78 3.12 -2.12
N ASP A 70 19.61 1.88 -1.66
CA ASP A 70 20.65 1.15 -0.95
C ASP A 70 21.79 0.77 -1.91
N LYS A 71 23.03 1.12 -1.51
CA LYS A 71 24.18 0.96 -2.39
C LYS A 71 24.51 -0.51 -2.68
N GLU A 72 24.34 -1.39 -1.70
CA GLU A 72 24.65 -2.80 -1.85
C GLU A 72 23.61 -3.49 -2.75
N LYS A 73 22.32 -3.23 -2.50
CA LYS A 73 21.23 -3.70 -3.35
C LYS A 73 21.33 -3.18 -4.77
N PHE A 74 21.66 -1.91 -4.93
CA PHE A 74 21.92 -1.33 -6.24
C PHE A 74 23.07 -2.04 -6.98
N ASN A 75 24.16 -2.41 -6.30
CA ASN A 75 25.24 -3.15 -6.94
C ASN A 75 24.79 -4.57 -7.36
N ASP A 76 23.90 -5.21 -6.60
CA ASP A 76 23.26 -6.47 -6.99
C ASP A 76 22.38 -6.28 -8.23
N LEU A 77 21.55 -5.24 -8.23
CA LEU A 77 20.70 -4.84 -9.34
C LEU A 77 21.51 -4.63 -10.63
N GLN A 78 22.61 -3.86 -10.57
CA GLN A 78 23.49 -3.64 -11.72
C GLN A 78 24.06 -4.95 -12.28
N ARG A 79 24.45 -5.88 -11.40
CA ARG A 79 24.98 -7.19 -11.81
C ARG A 79 23.89 -8.05 -12.45
N ASN A 80 22.69 -8.08 -11.89
CA ASN A 80 21.57 -8.86 -12.40
C ASN A 80 21.09 -8.37 -13.78
N TYR A 81 21.30 -7.08 -14.07
CA TYR A 81 20.85 -6.44 -15.31
C TYR A 81 21.97 -6.09 -16.30
N SER A 82 23.22 -6.48 -16.05
CA SER A 82 24.38 -6.08 -16.88
C SER A 82 24.31 -6.55 -18.35
N GLN A 83 23.43 -7.51 -18.65
CA GLN A 83 23.21 -8.06 -20.00
C GLN A 83 22.01 -7.45 -20.73
N TYR A 84 21.28 -6.51 -20.09
CA TYR A 84 20.08 -5.89 -20.64
C TYR A 84 20.37 -4.46 -21.10
N ASP A 85 20.59 -4.27 -22.41
CA ASP A 85 20.90 -2.96 -22.99
C ASP A 85 19.73 -1.95 -22.87
N ASN A 86 18.52 -2.44 -22.61
CA ASN A 86 17.30 -1.65 -22.51
C ASN A 86 16.82 -1.42 -21.06
N VAL A 87 17.66 -1.75 -20.06
CA VAL A 87 17.38 -1.51 -18.64
C VAL A 87 18.39 -0.52 -18.08
N PHE A 88 17.89 0.55 -17.51
CA PHE A 88 18.67 1.62 -16.91
C PHE A 88 18.54 1.54 -15.40
N THR A 89 19.67 1.50 -14.70
CA THR A 89 19.70 1.39 -13.23
C THR A 89 20.18 2.70 -12.64
N ILE A 90 19.47 3.21 -11.63
CA ILE A 90 19.79 4.49 -10.95
C ILE A 90 19.92 4.25 -9.44
N ASN A 91 20.95 4.83 -8.83
CA ASN A 91 21.19 4.73 -7.38
C ASN A 91 20.83 6.03 -6.68
N GLU A 92 19.53 6.25 -6.44
CA GLU A 92 19.02 7.46 -5.81
C GLU A 92 17.83 7.15 -4.90
N VAL A 93 17.59 8.04 -3.93
CA VAL A 93 16.37 8.05 -3.13
C VAL A 93 15.32 8.84 -3.90
N VAL A 94 14.14 8.25 -4.13
CA VAL A 94 13.02 8.97 -4.73
C VAL A 94 12.29 9.76 -3.65
N GLY A 95 12.45 11.08 -3.68
CA GLY A 95 11.83 12.00 -2.75
C GLY A 95 10.46 12.52 -3.21
N PHE A 96 10.01 13.58 -2.54
CA PHE A 96 8.74 14.27 -2.81
C PHE A 96 8.88 15.80 -2.76
N GLY A 97 10.12 16.32 -2.75
CA GLY A 97 10.44 17.72 -2.92
C GLY A 97 10.60 18.09 -4.40
N GLU A 98 10.78 19.38 -4.70
CA GLU A 98 10.85 19.87 -6.09
C GLU A 98 12.09 19.39 -6.84
N ASP A 99 13.17 19.08 -6.11
CA ASP A 99 14.50 18.76 -6.64
C ASP A 99 14.84 17.26 -6.60
N ASP A 100 14.10 16.46 -5.83
CA ASP A 100 14.40 15.04 -5.58
C ASP A 100 13.26 14.08 -5.94
N ASN A 101 12.14 14.59 -6.46
CA ASN A 101 11.02 13.74 -6.87
C ASN A 101 11.33 12.94 -8.13
N LEU A 102 10.49 11.94 -8.37
CA LEU A 102 10.60 11.03 -9.52
C LEU A 102 10.68 11.76 -10.87
N ASP A 103 9.91 12.84 -11.09
CA ASP A 103 9.95 13.57 -12.37
C ASP A 103 11.37 14.07 -12.66
N ARG A 104 12.10 14.55 -11.64
CA ARG A 104 13.49 15.04 -11.79
C ARG A 104 14.46 13.93 -12.17
N ILE A 105 14.31 12.77 -11.54
CA ILE A 105 15.16 11.62 -11.82
C ILE A 105 14.93 11.15 -13.26
N LEU A 106 13.67 10.99 -13.64
CA LEU A 106 13.30 10.45 -14.96
C LEU A 106 13.62 11.41 -16.11
N ASP A 107 13.72 12.73 -15.88
CA ASP A 107 14.10 13.73 -16.88
C ASP A 107 15.46 13.47 -17.54
N THR A 108 16.32 12.70 -16.89
CA THR A 108 17.64 12.34 -17.39
C THR A 108 17.67 11.02 -18.17
N THR A 109 16.50 10.41 -18.38
CA THR A 109 16.35 9.06 -18.93
C THR A 109 15.55 9.06 -20.23
N PRO A 110 15.62 7.98 -21.04
CA PRO A 110 14.84 7.87 -22.28
C PRO A 110 13.37 7.47 -22.07
N VAL A 111 12.89 7.34 -20.81
CA VAL A 111 11.53 6.86 -20.54
C VAL A 111 10.47 7.85 -21.06
N PRO A 112 9.42 7.38 -21.77
CA PRO A 112 8.34 8.24 -22.22
C PRO A 112 7.47 8.71 -21.05
N SER A 113 6.88 9.90 -21.18
CA SER A 113 5.95 10.44 -20.18
C SER A 113 4.69 9.57 -19.98
N GLU A 114 4.30 8.81 -21.00
CA GLU A 114 3.14 7.90 -20.97
C GLU A 114 3.56 6.42 -20.90
N LEU A 115 4.59 6.09 -20.13
CA LEU A 115 5.02 4.71 -19.86
C LEU A 115 3.85 3.80 -19.45
N ASP A 116 4.00 2.49 -19.65
CA ASP A 116 2.91 1.55 -19.41
C ASP A 116 2.66 1.30 -17.93
N LEU A 117 3.73 1.11 -17.15
CA LEU A 117 3.65 0.74 -15.73
C LEU A 117 4.60 1.57 -14.88
N LEU A 118 4.08 2.15 -13.81
CA LEU A 118 4.86 2.68 -12.70
C LEU A 118 4.62 1.82 -11.46
N SER A 119 5.68 1.25 -10.90
CA SER A 119 5.69 0.50 -9.64
C SER A 119 6.29 1.36 -8.52
N ILE A 120 5.50 1.53 -7.46
CA ILE A 120 5.81 2.35 -6.29
C ILE A 120 5.79 1.43 -5.06
N ASP A 121 6.95 1.05 -4.56
CA ASP A 121 7.08 0.14 -3.42
C ASP A 121 8.33 0.50 -2.60
N ILE A 122 8.19 1.49 -1.72
CA ILE A 122 9.31 2.03 -0.90
C ILE A 122 9.03 1.99 0.60
N ASP A 123 8.13 1.11 1.04
CA ASP A 123 7.82 0.86 2.44
C ASP A 123 7.52 2.16 3.24
N GLY A 124 6.54 2.97 2.83
CA GLY A 124 5.99 4.03 3.68
C GLY A 124 5.51 5.29 2.97
N ASN A 125 6.44 6.00 2.32
CA ASN A 125 6.16 7.33 1.74
C ASN A 125 5.56 7.28 0.33
N ASP A 126 5.06 6.12 -0.09
CA ASP A 126 4.48 5.82 -1.41
C ASP A 126 3.42 6.85 -1.82
N TYR A 127 2.52 7.20 -0.89
CA TYR A 127 1.50 8.24 -1.10
C TYR A 127 2.13 9.58 -1.47
N HIS A 128 3.16 10.02 -0.75
CA HIS A 128 3.77 11.35 -0.94
C HIS A 128 4.58 11.40 -2.23
N VAL A 129 5.31 10.33 -2.54
CA VAL A 129 6.03 10.21 -3.82
C VAL A 129 5.04 10.25 -4.97
N TRP A 130 3.99 9.42 -4.96
CA TRP A 130 3.01 9.42 -6.05
C TRP A 130 2.29 10.77 -6.17
N LYS A 131 2.01 11.43 -5.05
CA LYS A 131 1.43 12.78 -5.04
C LYS A 131 2.35 13.80 -5.74
N ALA A 132 3.66 13.70 -5.53
CA ALA A 132 4.65 14.60 -6.12
C ALA A 132 4.86 14.38 -7.65
N VAL A 133 4.59 13.17 -8.17
CA VAL A 133 4.65 12.89 -9.62
C VAL A 133 3.65 13.77 -10.37
N SER A 134 4.11 14.59 -11.29
CA SER A 134 3.25 15.56 -12.01
C SER A 134 3.47 15.56 -13.52
N LYS A 135 4.69 15.24 -13.96
CA LYS A 135 5.07 15.26 -15.39
C LYS A 135 4.79 13.93 -16.07
N TYR A 136 5.04 12.81 -15.38
CA TYR A 136 4.82 11.48 -15.91
C TYR A 136 3.39 11.01 -15.63
N ARG A 137 2.74 10.45 -16.66
CA ARG A 137 1.35 9.98 -16.63
C ARG A 137 1.26 8.51 -17.07
N PRO A 138 1.78 7.58 -16.25
CA PRO A 138 1.79 6.15 -16.56
C PRO A 138 0.38 5.63 -16.86
N LYS A 139 0.25 4.63 -17.72
CA LYS A 139 -1.06 4.01 -18.04
C LYS A 139 -1.59 3.20 -16.85
N VAL A 140 -0.69 2.54 -16.12
CA VAL A 140 -0.94 1.73 -14.93
C VAL A 140 -0.02 2.19 -13.80
N VAL A 141 -0.56 2.29 -12.60
CA VAL A 141 0.22 2.47 -11.36
C VAL A 141 -0.05 1.28 -10.47
N ILE A 142 1.00 0.60 -10.01
CA ILE A 142 0.94 -0.31 -8.87
C ILE A 142 1.63 0.39 -7.69
N ILE A 143 0.96 0.42 -6.54
CA ILE A 143 1.42 1.14 -5.37
C ILE A 143 1.12 0.38 -4.08
N GLU A 144 2.10 0.35 -3.17
CA GLU A 144 1.94 -0.28 -1.86
C GLU A 144 0.99 0.50 -0.93
N PHE A 145 0.17 -0.23 -0.19
CA PHE A 145 -0.62 0.26 0.94
C PHE A 145 -0.39 -0.62 2.16
N ASN A 146 -0.57 -0.07 3.36
CA ASN A 146 -0.43 -0.85 4.58
C ASN A 146 -1.64 -1.78 4.77
N PRO A 147 -1.46 -3.12 4.70
CA PRO A 147 -2.56 -4.08 4.78
C PRO A 147 -3.20 -4.17 6.17
N THR A 148 -2.57 -3.63 7.22
CA THR A 148 -3.13 -3.65 8.57
C THR A 148 -4.21 -2.59 8.79
N ILE A 149 -4.27 -1.57 7.93
CA ILE A 149 -5.24 -0.47 8.06
C ILE A 149 -6.59 -0.90 7.46
N PRO A 150 -7.70 -0.79 8.20
CA PRO A 150 -9.02 -1.14 7.67
C PRO A 150 -9.40 -0.31 6.44
N THR A 151 -10.07 -0.94 5.48
CA THR A 151 -10.38 -0.35 4.17
C THR A 151 -11.05 1.03 4.24
N HIS A 152 -11.94 1.25 5.19
CA HIS A 152 -12.73 2.49 5.32
C HIS A 152 -12.00 3.62 6.06
N ILE A 153 -10.77 3.38 6.56
CA ILE A 153 -10.01 4.36 7.32
C ILE A 153 -9.17 5.21 6.36
N ARG A 154 -9.19 6.53 6.55
CA ARG A 154 -8.24 7.46 5.93
C ARG A 154 -7.02 7.57 6.81
N PHE A 155 -5.87 7.20 6.26
CA PHE A 155 -4.61 7.31 6.94
C PHE A 155 -3.51 7.51 5.92
N VAL A 156 -2.68 8.51 6.17
CA VAL A 156 -1.43 8.74 5.47
C VAL A 156 -0.43 9.10 6.54
N GLN A 157 0.71 8.42 6.57
CA GLN A 157 1.80 8.80 7.45
C GLN A 157 2.26 10.25 7.19
N PRO A 158 2.89 10.94 8.15
CA PRO A 158 3.55 12.22 7.87
C PRO A 158 4.57 12.07 6.73
N ALA A 159 4.74 13.14 5.94
CA ALA A 159 5.75 13.19 4.87
C ALA A 159 7.15 13.30 5.48
N ASP A 160 7.68 12.16 5.92
CA ASP A 160 8.94 12.04 6.65
C ASP A 160 9.62 10.71 6.23
N PRO A 161 10.80 10.76 5.60
CA PRO A 161 11.55 9.58 5.18
C PRO A 161 11.94 8.63 6.33
N SER A 162 11.87 9.07 7.59
CA SER A 162 12.17 8.23 8.76
C SER A 162 10.96 7.43 9.28
N ILE A 163 9.78 7.59 8.67
CA ILE A 163 8.54 6.94 9.09
C ILE A 163 8.15 5.83 8.10
N THR A 164 7.81 4.65 8.64
CA THR A 164 7.40 3.44 7.91
C THR A 164 6.05 2.95 8.44
N GLN A 165 5.00 3.75 8.25
CA GLN A 165 3.62 3.43 8.65
C GLN A 165 2.72 3.18 7.43
N GLY A 166 3.10 3.69 6.24
CA GLY A 166 2.37 3.57 4.99
C GLY A 166 1.14 4.47 4.90
N ALA A 167 0.30 4.16 3.92
CA ALA A 167 -1.00 4.78 3.71
C ALA A 167 -2.11 3.71 3.66
N SER A 168 -3.35 4.12 3.90
CA SER A 168 -4.50 3.24 3.70
C SER A 168 -4.88 3.14 2.22
N LEU A 169 -5.48 2.01 1.83
CA LEU A 169 -6.02 1.84 0.49
C LEU A 169 -6.98 2.98 0.10
N LEU A 170 -7.85 3.40 1.02
CA LEU A 170 -8.80 4.48 0.76
C LEU A 170 -8.11 5.82 0.47
N SER A 171 -7.05 6.16 1.20
CA SER A 171 -6.29 7.38 0.93
C SER A 171 -5.58 7.34 -0.42
N LEU A 172 -5.06 6.18 -0.83
CA LEU A 172 -4.50 6.01 -2.18
C LEU A 172 -5.57 6.10 -3.28
N VAL A 173 -6.78 5.59 -3.03
CA VAL A 173 -7.89 5.68 -3.99
C VAL A 173 -8.35 7.11 -4.17
N GLU A 174 -8.40 7.90 -3.09
CA GLU A 174 -8.69 9.33 -3.16
C GLU A 174 -7.60 10.07 -3.95
N LEU A 175 -6.33 9.78 -3.69
CA LEU A 175 -5.21 10.35 -4.46
C LEU A 175 -5.27 9.95 -5.94
N GLY A 176 -5.54 8.68 -6.24
CA GLY A 176 -5.69 8.19 -7.61
C GLY A 176 -6.76 8.98 -8.36
N LYS A 177 -7.92 9.20 -7.74
CA LYS A 177 -9.01 10.02 -8.34
C LYS A 177 -8.58 11.46 -8.58
N GLU A 178 -7.89 12.10 -7.62
CA GLU A 178 -7.34 13.45 -7.80
C GLU A 178 -6.37 13.52 -9.00
N LYS A 179 -5.68 12.42 -9.30
CA LYS A 179 -4.70 12.31 -10.39
C LYS A 179 -5.27 11.77 -11.70
N GLY A 180 -6.59 11.50 -11.79
CA GLY A 180 -7.23 10.95 -12.99
C GLY A 180 -7.01 9.45 -13.19
N TYR A 181 -6.98 8.68 -12.09
CA TYR A 181 -6.84 7.23 -12.06
C TYR A 181 -8.00 6.56 -11.31
N GLU A 182 -8.32 5.34 -11.72
CA GLU A 182 -9.34 4.49 -11.10
C GLU A 182 -8.73 3.17 -10.61
N LEU A 183 -9.16 2.73 -9.44
CA LEU A 183 -8.76 1.43 -8.88
C LEU A 183 -9.37 0.30 -9.73
N VAL A 184 -8.57 -0.68 -10.12
CA VAL A 184 -9.04 -1.87 -10.85
C VAL A 184 -8.78 -3.17 -10.10
N SER A 185 -7.81 -3.20 -9.18
CA SER A 185 -7.52 -4.37 -8.37
C SER A 185 -6.82 -3.99 -7.06
N ALA A 186 -7.02 -4.81 -6.03
CA ALA A 186 -6.29 -4.73 -4.77
C ALA A 186 -5.84 -6.14 -4.38
N LEU A 187 -4.52 -6.29 -4.19
CA LEU A 187 -3.85 -7.49 -3.72
C LEU A 187 -3.60 -7.39 -2.21
N HIS A 188 -2.67 -8.19 -1.68
CA HIS A 188 -2.38 -8.22 -0.25
C HIS A 188 -1.94 -6.85 0.27
N CYS A 189 -0.88 -6.30 -0.30
CA CYS A 189 -0.33 -4.98 0.03
C CYS A 189 -0.26 -4.03 -1.18
N ASN A 190 -0.53 -4.50 -2.40
CA ASN A 190 -0.46 -3.68 -3.61
C ASN A 190 -1.83 -3.31 -4.17
N ALA A 191 -1.99 -2.05 -4.57
CA ALA A 191 -3.17 -1.55 -5.27
C ALA A 191 -2.82 -1.19 -6.71
N LEU A 192 -3.67 -1.61 -7.66
CA LEU A 192 -3.48 -1.35 -9.09
C LEU A 192 -4.51 -0.36 -9.60
N PHE A 193 -4.00 0.71 -10.18
CA PHE A 193 -4.74 1.81 -10.75
C PHE A 193 -4.49 1.91 -12.25
N VAL A 194 -5.50 2.32 -13.00
CA VAL A 194 -5.36 2.66 -14.42
C VAL A 194 -5.84 4.08 -14.65
N ARG A 195 -5.33 4.76 -15.67
CA ARG A 195 -5.89 6.05 -16.08
C ARG A 195 -7.39 5.93 -16.32
N GLU A 196 -8.14 6.95 -15.90
CA GLU A 196 -9.60 6.98 -15.97
C GLU A 196 -10.16 6.65 -17.36
N GLU A 197 -9.45 7.04 -18.42
CA GLU A 197 -9.80 6.78 -19.82
C GLU A 197 -9.76 5.29 -20.21
N TYR A 198 -8.96 4.47 -19.50
CA TYR A 198 -8.89 3.02 -19.72
C TYR A 198 -9.83 2.23 -18.82
N TYR A 199 -10.31 2.81 -17.73
CA TYR A 199 -11.18 2.14 -16.76
C TYR A 199 -12.41 1.45 -17.38
N PRO A 200 -13.14 2.05 -18.35
CA PRO A 200 -14.30 1.40 -18.98
C PRO A 200 -13.98 0.06 -19.68
N LEU A 201 -12.72 -0.15 -20.10
CA LEU A 201 -12.29 -1.38 -20.77
C LEU A 201 -12.30 -2.61 -19.84
N PHE A 202 -12.21 -2.38 -18.52
CA PHE A 202 -12.18 -3.44 -17.52
C PHE A 202 -13.56 -4.02 -17.23
N GLN A 203 -14.64 -3.28 -17.53
CA GLN A 203 -16.04 -3.70 -17.36
C GLN A 203 -16.35 -4.21 -15.93
N ILE A 204 -15.71 -3.61 -14.93
CA ILE A 204 -15.90 -3.91 -13.50
C ILE A 204 -17.24 -3.32 -13.04
N GLU A 205 -18.01 -4.09 -12.28
CA GLU A 205 -19.31 -3.66 -11.74
C GLU A 205 -19.19 -2.52 -10.71
N SER A 206 -18.21 -2.63 -9.80
CA SER A 206 -17.92 -1.62 -8.79
C SER A 206 -16.43 -1.61 -8.45
N ASN A 207 -15.81 -0.44 -8.50
CA ASN A 207 -14.44 -0.22 -8.05
C ASN A 207 -14.33 0.33 -6.62
N ALA A 208 -15.40 0.22 -5.83
CA ALA A 208 -15.35 0.57 -4.41
C ALA A 208 -14.24 -0.24 -3.72
N PRO A 209 -13.38 0.38 -2.89
CA PRO A 209 -12.27 -0.31 -2.23
C PRO A 209 -12.72 -1.51 -1.39
N GLU A 210 -13.90 -1.43 -0.77
CA GLU A 210 -14.49 -2.51 0.02
C GLU A 210 -14.93 -3.72 -0.81
N VAL A 211 -15.17 -3.52 -2.11
CA VAL A 211 -15.50 -4.58 -3.06
C VAL A 211 -14.24 -5.20 -3.64
N LEU A 212 -13.24 -4.38 -3.99
CA LEU A 212 -12.00 -4.86 -4.62
C LEU A 212 -11.02 -5.47 -3.62
N ARG A 213 -10.97 -4.98 -2.38
CA ARG A 213 -10.10 -5.53 -1.34
C ARG A 213 -10.79 -6.69 -0.63
N THR A 214 -10.47 -7.90 -1.09
CA THR A 214 -11.00 -9.14 -0.53
C THR A 214 -10.14 -9.71 0.60
N ASP A 215 -8.84 -9.38 0.65
CA ASP A 215 -7.96 -9.76 1.73
C ASP A 215 -8.00 -8.75 2.89
N LEU A 216 -8.57 -9.20 4.00
CA LEU A 216 -8.68 -8.47 5.27
C LEU A 216 -7.90 -9.16 6.40
N GLY A 217 -7.08 -10.19 6.07
CA GLY A 217 -6.44 -11.09 7.02
C GLY A 217 -5.41 -10.43 7.92
N ALA A 218 -4.86 -9.28 7.53
CA ALA A 218 -3.89 -8.52 8.31
C ALA A 218 -4.53 -7.54 9.32
N ILE A 219 -5.83 -7.26 9.21
CA ILE A 219 -6.51 -6.23 10.01
C ILE A 219 -6.76 -6.73 11.44
N THR A 220 -6.40 -5.91 12.42
CA THR A 220 -6.80 -6.07 13.83
C THR A 220 -7.96 -5.13 14.15
N TYR A 221 -9.08 -5.66 14.63
CA TYR A 221 -10.22 -4.88 15.10
C TYR A 221 -10.15 -4.69 16.62
N PHE A 222 -10.44 -3.47 17.07
CA PHE A 222 -10.51 -3.10 18.48
C PHE A 222 -11.90 -2.55 18.80
N PHE A 223 -12.55 -3.08 19.83
CA PHE A 223 -13.86 -2.58 20.28
C PHE A 223 -14.06 -2.79 21.79
N SER A 224 -14.99 -2.04 22.38
CA SER A 224 -15.32 -2.13 23.81
C SER A 224 -16.70 -2.75 24.03
N GLY A 225 -16.80 -3.68 25.00
CA GLY A 225 -18.09 -4.14 25.50
C GLY A 225 -18.78 -3.12 26.40
N TYR A 226 -20.07 -3.33 26.66
CA TYR A 226 -20.83 -2.50 27.62
C TYR A 226 -20.26 -2.54 29.04
N ASP A 227 -19.50 -3.57 29.37
CA ASP A 227 -18.77 -3.71 30.63
C ASP A 227 -17.44 -2.93 30.67
N GLY A 228 -17.06 -2.27 29.57
CA GLY A 228 -15.79 -1.56 29.42
C GLY A 228 -14.58 -2.47 29.25
N ARG A 229 -14.78 -3.77 28.98
CA ARG A 229 -13.72 -4.66 28.51
C ARG A 229 -13.39 -4.32 27.07
N ILE A 230 -12.09 -4.29 26.77
CA ILE A 230 -11.59 -4.17 25.40
C ILE A 230 -11.46 -5.56 24.79
N PHE A 231 -11.86 -5.68 23.53
CA PHE A 231 -11.73 -6.91 22.74
C PHE A 231 -10.87 -6.67 21.52
N LEU A 232 -10.09 -7.69 21.16
CA LEU A 232 -9.39 -7.77 19.88
C LEU A 232 -10.05 -8.86 19.03
N SER A 233 -10.19 -8.59 17.73
CA SER A 233 -10.66 -9.57 16.75
C SER A 233 -9.90 -9.41 15.43
N GLY A 234 -9.96 -10.40 14.54
CA GLY A 234 -9.17 -10.43 13.31
C GLY A 234 -7.74 -10.91 13.56
N ASN A 235 -6.77 -10.28 12.89
CA ASN A 235 -5.36 -10.56 13.10
C ASN A 235 -4.94 -10.25 14.54
N SER A 236 -4.09 -11.07 15.12
CA SER A 236 -3.52 -10.86 16.45
C SER A 236 -2.00 -10.91 16.44
N ARG A 237 -1.36 -10.87 15.27
CA ARG A 237 0.09 -10.97 15.11
C ARG A 237 0.64 -9.73 14.42
N MET A 238 1.78 -9.25 14.88
CA MET A 238 2.52 -8.16 14.22
C MET A 238 3.33 -8.70 13.04
N PRO A 239 2.98 -8.38 11.78
CA PRO A 239 3.60 -9.02 10.61
C PRO A 239 5.09 -8.70 10.47
N TRP A 240 5.51 -7.46 10.74
CA TRP A 240 6.92 -7.04 10.65
C TRP A 240 7.75 -7.25 11.93
N HIS A 241 7.22 -7.93 12.95
CA HIS A 241 7.91 -8.15 14.23
C HIS A 241 7.78 -9.62 14.65
N ASP A 242 8.18 -10.54 13.78
CA ASP A 242 8.21 -11.99 13.99
C ASP A 242 6.89 -12.59 14.49
N GLY A 243 5.77 -11.99 14.10
CA GLY A 243 4.44 -12.46 14.47
C GLY A 243 4.15 -12.39 15.97
N ILE A 244 4.78 -11.46 16.71
CA ILE A 244 4.47 -11.19 18.12
C ILE A 244 2.97 -11.05 18.31
N ILE A 245 2.44 -11.79 19.30
CA ILE A 245 1.00 -11.87 19.56
C ILE A 245 0.53 -10.66 20.39
N LEU A 246 -0.45 -9.93 19.86
CA LEU A 246 -1.23 -8.91 20.55
C LEU A 246 -2.09 -9.56 21.63
N LYS A 247 -1.75 -9.31 22.90
CA LYS A 247 -2.50 -9.84 24.03
C LYS A 247 -3.60 -8.87 24.44
N GLU A 248 -4.86 -9.24 24.22
CA GLU A 248 -6.05 -8.49 24.68
C GLU A 248 -5.93 -8.07 26.17
N SER A 249 -5.38 -8.95 27.01
CA SER A 249 -5.19 -8.68 28.45
C SER A 249 -4.27 -7.50 28.75
N LYS A 250 -3.35 -7.13 27.84
CA LYS A 250 -2.44 -5.99 27.97
C LYS A 250 -3.04 -4.67 27.49
N MET A 251 -4.17 -4.69 26.77
CA MET A 251 -4.79 -3.50 26.18
C MET A 251 -5.98 -2.98 26.98
N GLN A 252 -6.15 -3.47 28.21
CA GLN A 252 -7.31 -3.14 29.01
C GLN A 252 -7.08 -1.83 29.76
N TYR A 253 -7.97 -0.86 29.55
CA TYR A 253 -7.88 0.42 30.25
C TYR A 253 -8.48 0.34 31.66
N LEU A 254 -9.67 -0.25 31.81
CA LEU A 254 -10.29 -0.40 33.13
C LEU A 254 -9.62 -1.52 33.96
N PRO A 255 -9.43 -1.33 35.28
CA PRO A 255 -9.10 -2.41 36.20
C PRO A 255 -10.14 -3.53 36.13
N ARG A 256 -9.72 -4.79 36.31
CA ARG A 256 -10.60 -5.97 36.17
C ARG A 256 -11.88 -5.87 37.01
N PHE A 257 -11.79 -5.34 38.23
CA PHE A 257 -12.95 -5.22 39.14
C PHE A 257 -13.93 -4.10 38.74
N LEU A 258 -13.56 -3.23 37.80
CA LEU A 258 -14.43 -2.19 37.22
C LEU A 258 -14.98 -2.58 35.83
N ARG A 259 -14.57 -3.73 35.27
CA ARG A 259 -15.10 -4.23 33.99
C ARG A 259 -16.46 -4.89 34.18
N LYS A 260 -17.47 -4.05 34.38
CA LYS A 260 -18.88 -4.42 34.54
C LYS A 260 -19.73 -3.28 34.00
N TYR A 261 -20.92 -3.59 33.50
CA TYR A 261 -21.86 -2.56 33.08
C TYR A 261 -22.10 -1.56 34.25
N PRO A 262 -21.97 -0.23 34.06
CA PRO A 262 -21.97 0.73 35.16
C PRO A 262 -23.21 0.69 36.07
N GLU A 263 -24.38 0.38 35.53
CA GLU A 263 -25.62 0.23 36.32
C GLU A 263 -25.53 -0.92 37.33
N ASN A 264 -24.71 -1.91 37.04
CA ASN A 264 -24.51 -3.07 37.89
C ASN A 264 -23.40 -2.88 38.94
N TYR A 265 -22.84 -1.68 39.08
CA TYR A 265 -21.81 -1.39 40.07
C TYR A 265 -22.35 -1.39 41.51
N THR A 266 -21.58 -2.00 42.41
CA THR A 266 -21.74 -1.81 43.86
C THR A 266 -21.40 -0.37 44.27
N LEU A 267 -21.78 0.05 45.47
CA LEU A 267 -21.41 1.38 45.99
C LEU A 267 -19.88 1.59 46.00
N ALA A 268 -19.12 0.56 46.39
CA ALA A 268 -17.66 0.58 46.37
C ALA A 268 -17.11 0.76 44.95
N GLN A 269 -17.65 0.03 43.96
CA GLN A 269 -17.28 0.19 42.55
C GLN A 269 -17.64 1.59 42.02
N LYS A 270 -18.80 2.14 42.40
CA LYS A 270 -19.21 3.52 42.03
C LYS A 270 -18.24 4.56 42.58
N ILE A 271 -17.74 4.39 43.81
CA ILE A 271 -16.74 5.28 44.41
C ILE A 271 -15.39 5.11 43.71
N ALA A 272 -14.91 3.88 43.55
CA ALA A 272 -13.65 3.58 42.87
C ALA A 272 -13.64 4.09 41.43
N PHE A 273 -14.73 3.94 40.69
CA PHE A 273 -14.86 4.47 39.34
C PHE A 273 -14.85 6.00 39.30
N ARG A 274 -15.46 6.67 40.28
CA ARG A 274 -15.36 8.14 40.41
C ARG A 274 -13.92 8.60 40.62
N ILE A 275 -13.16 7.90 41.46
CA ILE A 275 -11.73 8.17 41.69
C ILE A 275 -10.94 7.91 40.41
N TYR A 276 -11.16 6.75 39.76
CA TYR A 276 -10.51 6.39 38.50
C TYR A 276 -10.70 7.47 37.44
N LYS A 277 -11.94 7.95 37.25
CA LYS A 277 -12.25 9.03 36.30
C LYS A 277 -11.52 10.33 36.64
N ARG A 278 -11.37 10.69 37.91
CA ARG A 278 -10.62 11.90 38.32
C ARG A 278 -9.14 11.78 38.00
N LEU A 279 -8.55 10.61 38.21
CA LEU A 279 -7.13 10.35 37.90
C LEU A 279 -6.84 10.34 36.39
N HIS A 280 -7.82 9.96 35.57
CA HIS A 280 -7.67 9.83 34.11
C HIS A 280 -8.38 10.95 33.34
N ALA A 281 -8.99 11.92 34.02
CA ALA A 281 -9.44 13.13 33.37
C ALA A 281 -8.19 13.86 32.86
N LYS A 282 -8.10 14.09 31.54
CA LYS A 282 -7.11 15.02 31.01
C LYS A 282 -7.27 16.34 31.78
N PRO A 283 -6.18 16.99 32.22
CA PRO A 283 -6.30 18.37 32.68
C PRO A 283 -6.98 19.15 31.56
N SER A 284 -8.07 19.83 31.90
CA SER A 284 -8.77 20.75 31.02
C SER A 284 -7.81 21.91 30.70
N GLY A 285 -6.99 21.74 29.68
CA GLY A 285 -6.03 22.75 29.22
C GLY A 285 -4.78 22.17 28.57
N LYS A 286 -4.85 22.00 27.25
CA LYS A 286 -3.89 22.51 26.24
C LYS A 286 -4.45 22.23 24.86
#